data_AF-X0HFX5-F1
#
_entry.id   AF-X0HFX5-F1
#
_cell.length_a   1.000
_cell.length_b   1.000
_cell.length_c   1.000
_cell.angle_alpha   90.00
_cell.angle_beta   90.00
_cell.angle_gamma   90.00
#
_symmetry.space_group_name_H-M   'P 1'
#
loop_
_entity.id
_entity.type
_entity.pdbx_description
1 polymer ?
#
loop_
_entity_poly.entity_id
_entity_poly.type
_entity_poly.pdbx_seq_one_letter_code
_entity_poly.pdbx_strand_id
1 'polypeptide(L)'
;MVFIFLKAFLVLAFGSSLGSTDTFKYGDRDGNLFLDVSISEAQSDRPEWGLVEPWTSDYIVALQENRYGDAIWARYQMFGDTSNGTYLEYPQWTVREAIEEDAIGYRLHARDNWKYAMTIYAKSNRNIQSDILDLMFDVDRRSYYRLFRDQARLHKRFQQSEHILPDCDCKETARNAVDSVVELK
;
A
#
# COMPACT_ATOMS: atom_id res chain seq x y z
N MET A 1 26.41 -23.50 6.77
CA MET A 1 26.04 -22.36 7.64
C MET A 1 24.80 -21.72 7.06
N VAL A 2 23.65 -21.98 7.67
CA VAL A 2 22.33 -21.49 7.24
C VAL A 2 21.88 -20.53 8.34
N PHE A 3 21.84 -19.23 8.05
CA PHE A 3 21.29 -18.23 8.96
C PHE A 3 19.79 -18.10 8.70
N ILE A 4 19.01 -18.61 9.65
CA ILE A 4 17.57 -18.45 9.75
C ILE A 4 17.32 -17.00 10.21
N PHE A 5 16.81 -16.14 9.32
CA PHE A 5 16.20 -14.88 9.74
C PHE A 5 14.70 -15.11 9.94
N LEU A 6 14.35 -15.40 11.19
CA LEU A 6 13.02 -15.12 11.74
C LEU A 6 12.82 -13.60 11.65
N LYS A 7 11.96 -13.10 10.76
CA LYS A 7 11.40 -11.74 10.88
C LYS A 7 9.91 -11.75 10.53
N ALA A 8 9.15 -11.43 11.59
CA ALA A 8 7.80 -10.88 11.62
C ALA A 8 6.64 -11.73 11.07
N PHE A 9 6.09 -12.51 12.00
CA PHE A 9 4.67 -12.83 12.11
C PHE A 9 3.75 -11.65 11.71
N LEU A 10 2.74 -11.97 10.88
CA LEU A 10 1.36 -11.45 10.90
C LEU A 10 1.06 -10.39 11.97
N VAL A 11 0.79 -9.16 11.52
CA VAL A 11 -0.12 -8.27 12.25
C VAL A 11 -1.45 -8.24 11.51
N LEU A 12 -2.32 -9.16 11.93
CA LEU A 12 -3.76 -8.96 11.88
C LEU A 12 -4.09 -7.82 12.85
N ALA A 13 -4.27 -6.60 12.35
CA ALA A 13 -4.74 -5.49 13.18
C ALA A 13 -6.28 -5.57 13.32
N PHE A 14 -6.74 -6.47 14.20
CA PHE A 14 -7.92 -6.16 15.02
C PHE A 14 -7.54 -5.02 15.95
N GLY A 15 -8.39 -4.00 16.04
CA GLY A 15 -8.16 -2.80 16.84
C GLY A 15 -7.74 -3.11 18.27
N SER A 16 -6.65 -2.48 18.72
CA SER A 16 -6.29 -2.31 20.12
C SER A 16 -5.45 -1.05 20.22
N SER A 17 -6.00 0.00 20.84
CA SER A 17 -5.25 1.20 21.17
C SER A 17 -4.19 0.86 22.23
N LEU A 18 -2.92 1.02 21.89
CA LEU A 18 -1.86 1.25 22.85
C LEU A 18 -1.12 2.50 22.41
N GLY A 19 -1.32 3.57 23.17
CA GLY A 19 -0.65 4.85 22.98
C GLY A 19 0.85 4.69 23.18
N SER A 20 1.60 4.88 22.10
CA SER A 20 2.92 5.49 22.15
C SER A 20 2.86 6.68 21.22
N THR A 21 2.65 7.87 21.78
CA THR A 21 2.78 9.13 21.07
C THR A 21 4.27 9.44 20.92
N ASP A 22 4.97 8.64 20.11
CA ASP A 22 6.12 9.18 19.40
C ASP A 22 5.54 10.02 18.28
N THR A 23 5.33 11.30 18.58
CA THR A 23 5.11 12.31 17.57
C THR A 23 6.39 12.43 16.76
N PHE A 24 6.58 11.53 15.79
CA PHE A 24 7.45 11.79 14.65
C PHE A 24 6.94 13.09 14.07
N LYS A 25 7.74 14.15 14.17
CA LYS A 25 7.34 15.45 13.64
C LYS A 25 7.19 15.29 12.14
N TYR A 26 5.94 15.18 11.69
CA TYR A 26 5.49 15.38 10.31
C TYR A 26 5.69 16.86 9.92
N GLY A 27 6.91 17.36 10.08
CA GLY A 27 7.34 18.67 9.64
C GLY A 27 8.14 18.49 8.36
N ASP A 28 7.65 19.12 7.29
CA ASP A 28 8.38 19.46 6.05
C ASP A 28 8.30 18.51 4.84
N ARG A 29 7.24 17.68 4.69
CA ARG A 29 7.16 16.75 3.55
C ARG A 29 5.78 16.72 2.87
N ASP A 30 5.77 17.15 1.62
CA ASP A 30 4.61 17.19 0.73
C ASP A 30 4.12 15.76 0.40
N GLY A 31 3.00 15.32 0.99
CA GLY A 31 2.27 14.12 0.52
C GLY A 31 2.69 12.75 1.12
N ASN A 32 2.93 12.67 2.43
CA ASN A 32 3.52 11.53 3.15
C ASN A 32 2.82 10.16 3.14
N LEU A 33 1.71 9.97 2.43
CA LEU A 33 0.91 8.75 2.61
C LEU A 33 1.43 7.56 1.77
N PHE A 34 2.06 7.81 0.62
CA PHE A 34 2.80 6.80 -0.16
C PHE A 34 4.30 7.12 -0.29
N LEU A 35 4.70 8.33 0.10
CA LEU A 35 6.06 8.89 -0.08
C LEU A 35 6.66 9.20 1.29
N ASP A 36 6.67 8.19 2.15
CA ASP A 36 7.14 8.22 3.55
C ASP A 36 8.67 8.20 3.70
N VAL A 37 9.40 7.91 2.61
CA VAL A 37 10.87 7.94 2.58
C VAL A 37 11.34 9.24 1.94
N SER A 38 12.13 10.03 2.65
CA SER A 38 12.68 11.25 2.06
C SER A 38 13.84 11.00 1.12
N ILE A 39 14.15 12.00 0.27
CA ILE A 39 15.36 11.98 -0.56
C ILE A 39 16.61 11.76 0.29
N SER A 40 16.74 12.46 1.43
CA SER A 40 17.89 12.29 2.32
C SER A 40 18.01 10.89 2.92
N GLU A 41 16.86 10.24 3.15
CA GLU A 41 16.81 8.87 3.66
C GLU A 41 17.10 7.86 2.55
N ALA A 42 16.54 8.04 1.35
CA ALA A 42 16.85 7.22 0.19
C ALA A 42 18.32 7.32 -0.25
N GLN A 43 18.94 8.49 -0.04
CA GLN A 43 20.37 8.72 -0.27
C GLN A 43 21.26 8.22 0.88
N SER A 44 20.67 7.90 2.03
CA SER A 44 21.47 7.41 3.14
C SER A 44 21.95 6.00 2.82
N ASP A 45 23.26 5.79 2.91
CA ASP A 45 23.88 4.47 2.75
C ASP A 45 23.62 3.64 4.01
N ARG A 46 22.35 3.26 4.19
CA ARG A 46 21.83 2.44 5.28
C ARG A 46 21.67 1.01 4.77
N PRO A 47 22.65 0.12 4.99
CA PRO A 47 22.60 -1.25 4.46
C PRO A 47 21.39 -2.01 4.99
N GLU A 48 20.88 -1.65 6.17
CA GLU A 48 19.70 -2.27 6.79
C GLU A 48 18.40 -2.09 6.01
N TRP A 49 18.32 -1.09 5.12
CA TRP A 49 17.13 -0.86 4.28
C TRP A 49 17.17 -1.68 2.99
N GLY A 50 18.35 -2.18 2.60
CA GLY A 50 18.49 -3.02 1.41
C GLY A 50 17.98 -2.36 0.13
N LEU A 51 18.10 -1.03 0.01
CA LEU A 51 17.57 -0.31 -1.14
C LEU A 51 18.27 -0.74 -2.45
N VAL A 52 17.51 -0.95 -3.53
CA VAL A 52 18.02 -1.50 -4.79
C VAL A 52 17.90 -0.54 -5.98
N GLU A 53 18.91 -0.57 -6.84
CA GLU A 53 18.91 0.18 -8.11
C GLU A 53 18.21 -0.60 -9.25
N PRO A 54 17.62 0.09 -10.26
CA PRO A 54 17.61 1.54 -10.46
C PRO A 54 16.51 2.28 -9.66
N TRP A 55 15.69 1.55 -8.90
CA TRP A 55 14.47 2.08 -8.29
C TRP A 55 14.75 3.18 -7.26
N THR A 56 15.84 3.09 -6.50
CA THR A 56 16.25 4.16 -5.57
C THR A 56 16.57 5.46 -6.31
N SER A 57 17.38 5.39 -7.38
CA SER A 57 17.69 6.55 -8.21
C SER A 57 16.43 7.13 -8.88
N ASP A 58 15.59 6.27 -9.44
CA ASP A 58 14.34 6.67 -10.10
C ASP A 58 13.37 7.33 -9.11
N TYR A 59 13.29 6.82 -7.88
CA TYR A 59 12.49 7.40 -6.80
C TYR A 59 12.90 8.84 -6.50
N ILE A 60 14.21 9.07 -6.29
CA ILE A 60 14.76 10.38 -5.97
C ILE A 60 14.50 11.37 -7.10
N VAL A 61 14.78 10.98 -8.35
CA VAL A 61 14.55 11.83 -9.53
C VAL A 61 13.07 12.16 -9.68
N ALA A 62 12.18 11.17 -9.55
CA ALA A 62 10.75 11.38 -9.67
C ALA A 62 10.21 12.35 -8.59
N LEU A 63 10.72 12.26 -7.36
CA LEU A 63 10.39 13.22 -6.30
C LEU A 63 10.85 14.65 -6.63
N GLN A 64 12.10 14.81 -7.07
CA GLN A 64 12.67 16.12 -7.43
C GLN A 64 11.92 16.78 -8.59
N GLU A 65 11.41 15.97 -9.52
CA GLU A 65 10.66 16.42 -10.68
C GLU A 65 9.14 16.51 -10.44
N ASN A 66 8.66 16.30 -9.21
CA ASN A 66 7.23 16.24 -8.86
C ASN A 66 6.43 15.25 -9.74
N ARG A 67 7.04 14.14 -10.16
CA ARG A 67 6.39 13.03 -10.87
C ARG A 67 5.93 11.98 -9.86
N TYR A 68 4.86 12.30 -9.12
CA TYR A 68 4.45 11.50 -7.97
C TYR A 68 3.98 10.08 -8.32
N GLY A 69 3.41 9.84 -9.51
CA GLY A 69 3.04 8.48 -9.93
C GLY A 69 4.30 7.61 -10.13
N ASP A 70 5.33 8.18 -10.75
CA ASP A 70 6.62 7.51 -10.94
C ASP A 70 7.33 7.28 -9.60
N ALA A 71 7.24 8.24 -8.67
CA ALA A 71 7.82 8.10 -7.33
C ALA A 71 7.12 6.99 -6.52
N ILE A 72 5.78 6.92 -6.54
CA ILE A 72 5.05 5.85 -5.85
C ILE A 72 5.41 4.48 -6.42
N TRP A 73 5.49 4.36 -7.75
CA TRP A 73 5.92 3.13 -8.40
C TRP A 73 7.33 2.68 -7.97
N ALA A 74 8.29 3.60 -8.03
CA ALA A 74 9.68 3.32 -7.66
C ALA A 74 9.78 2.94 -6.18
N ARG A 75 9.00 3.58 -5.32
CA ARG A 75 8.96 3.28 -3.88
C ARG A 75 8.62 1.82 -3.58
N TYR A 76 7.62 1.26 -4.26
CA TYR A 76 7.21 -0.12 -4.00
C TYR A 76 8.26 -1.13 -4.47
N GLN A 77 9.17 -0.72 -5.36
CA GLN A 77 10.18 -1.61 -5.91
C GLN A 77 11.57 -1.43 -5.28
N MET A 78 11.86 -0.26 -4.70
CA MET A 78 13.18 0.06 -4.17
C MET A 78 13.63 -0.81 -2.99
N PHE A 79 12.73 -1.57 -2.35
CA PHE A 79 13.10 -2.52 -1.28
C PHE A 79 13.54 -3.91 -1.78
N GLY A 80 13.51 -4.14 -3.10
CA GLY A 80 14.04 -5.38 -3.68
C GLY A 80 13.12 -6.61 -3.58
N ASP A 81 11.94 -6.46 -2.97
CA ASP A 81 10.95 -7.53 -2.83
C ASP A 81 10.14 -7.79 -4.11
N THR A 82 10.45 -7.07 -5.20
CA THR A 82 9.69 -7.10 -6.45
C THR A 82 10.59 -7.29 -7.66
N SER A 83 10.03 -7.89 -8.70
CA SER A 83 10.63 -7.99 -10.03
C SER A 83 9.55 -7.89 -11.09
N ASN A 84 9.80 -7.10 -12.14
CA ASN A 84 8.86 -6.85 -13.23
C ASN A 84 7.46 -6.42 -12.76
N GLY A 85 7.37 -5.62 -11.68
CA GLY A 85 6.09 -5.15 -11.13
C GLY A 85 5.29 -6.21 -10.36
N THR A 86 5.90 -7.32 -9.97
CA THR A 86 5.30 -8.39 -9.14
C THR A 86 6.15 -8.70 -7.93
N TYR A 87 5.54 -9.15 -6.84
CA TYR A 87 6.27 -9.55 -5.63
C TYR A 87 6.98 -10.89 -5.82
N LEU A 88 8.22 -11.00 -5.34
CA LEU A 88 9.03 -12.22 -5.48
C LEU A 88 8.47 -13.39 -4.67
N GLU A 89 8.00 -13.14 -3.45
CA GLU A 89 7.41 -14.15 -2.57
C GLU A 89 5.97 -14.51 -2.98
N TYR A 90 5.25 -13.55 -3.57
CA TYR A 90 3.86 -13.71 -3.99
C TYR A 90 3.69 -13.26 -5.45
N PRO A 91 4.17 -14.03 -6.44
CA PRO A 91 4.18 -13.61 -7.86
C PRO A 91 2.79 -13.38 -8.47
N GLN A 92 1.74 -13.94 -7.85
CA GLN A 92 0.36 -13.67 -8.22
C GLN A 92 -0.11 -12.25 -7.85
N TRP A 93 0.66 -11.53 -7.04
CA TRP A 93 0.33 -10.21 -6.55
C TRP A 93 1.21 -9.17 -7.22
N THR A 94 0.57 -8.23 -7.89
CA THR A 94 1.23 -7.13 -8.60
C THR A 94 1.44 -5.93 -7.67
N VAL A 95 2.45 -5.12 -7.97
CA VAL A 95 2.69 -3.84 -7.29
C VAL A 95 1.48 -2.91 -7.40
N ARG A 96 0.76 -2.93 -8.53
CA ARG A 96 -0.45 -2.11 -8.72
C ARG A 96 -1.59 -2.53 -7.81
N GLU A 97 -1.81 -3.83 -7.67
CA GLU A 97 -2.81 -4.35 -6.72
C GLU A 97 -2.44 -3.94 -5.30
N ALA A 98 -1.18 -4.07 -4.88
CA ALA A 98 -0.75 -3.60 -3.56
C ALA A 98 -0.99 -2.09 -3.36
N ILE A 99 -0.69 -1.26 -4.37
CA ILE A 99 -1.00 0.19 -4.32
C ILE A 99 -2.52 0.44 -4.23
N GLU A 100 -3.35 -0.32 -4.96
CA GLU A 100 -4.82 -0.22 -4.90
C GLU A 100 -5.32 -0.57 -3.50
N GLU A 101 -4.83 -1.66 -2.92
CA GLU A 101 -5.21 -2.10 -1.58
C GLU A 101 -4.83 -1.05 -0.52
N ASP A 102 -3.60 -0.53 -0.58
CA ASP A 102 -3.15 0.52 0.33
C ASP A 102 -3.96 1.80 0.13
N ALA A 103 -4.27 2.20 -1.11
CA ALA A 103 -5.11 3.36 -1.39
C ALA A 103 -6.51 3.24 -0.80
N ILE A 104 -7.13 2.07 -0.95
CA ILE A 104 -8.41 1.73 -0.33
C ILE A 104 -8.31 1.83 1.20
N GLY A 105 -7.27 1.22 1.80
CA GLY A 105 -7.04 1.21 3.24
C GLY A 105 -6.81 2.60 3.82
N TYR A 106 -5.95 3.41 3.20
CA TYR A 106 -5.67 4.76 3.64
C TYR A 106 -6.88 5.68 3.53
N ARG A 107 -7.68 5.54 2.47
CA ARG A 107 -8.90 6.33 2.35
C ARG A 107 -9.93 5.97 3.43
N LEU A 108 -9.95 4.73 3.92
CA LEU A 108 -10.81 4.31 5.04
C LEU A 108 -10.30 4.76 6.40
N HIS A 109 -9.00 4.62 6.62
CA HIS A 109 -8.43 4.65 7.97
C HIS A 109 -7.60 5.92 8.26
N ALA A 110 -7.20 6.64 7.22
CA ALA A 110 -6.33 7.82 7.30
C ALA A 110 -6.86 8.99 6.43
N ARG A 111 -8.18 9.24 6.50
CA ARG A 111 -8.92 10.11 5.58
C ARG A 111 -8.35 11.52 5.40
N ASP A 112 -7.98 12.19 6.49
CA ASP A 112 -7.45 13.56 6.40
C ASP A 112 -6.06 13.58 5.76
N ASN A 113 -5.22 12.60 6.09
CA ASN A 113 -3.92 12.41 5.44
C ASN A 113 -4.10 12.05 3.96
N TRP A 114 -5.10 11.22 3.63
CA TRP A 114 -5.46 10.88 2.24
C TRP A 114 -5.87 12.11 1.46
N LYS A 115 -6.84 12.90 1.97
CA LYS A 115 -7.27 14.14 1.32
C LYS A 115 -6.10 15.08 1.09
N TYR A 116 -5.26 15.28 2.11
CA TYR A 116 -4.07 16.10 1.99
C TYR A 116 -3.12 15.58 0.90
N ALA A 117 -2.76 14.29 0.94
CA ALA A 117 -1.90 13.67 -0.07
C ALA A 117 -2.47 13.82 -1.49
N MET A 118 -3.77 13.63 -1.69
CA MET A 118 -4.43 13.83 -2.98
C MET A 118 -4.32 15.28 -3.47
N THR A 119 -4.36 16.29 -2.60
CA THR A 119 -4.14 17.69 -3.02
C THR A 119 -2.72 17.97 -3.50
N ILE A 120 -1.73 17.21 -2.99
CA ILE A 120 -0.34 17.27 -3.45
C ILE A 120 -0.22 16.54 -4.78
N TYR A 121 -0.70 15.30 -4.86
CA TYR A 121 -0.57 14.47 -6.05
C TYR A 121 -1.35 15.01 -7.26
N ALA A 122 -2.42 15.78 -7.05
CA ALA A 122 -3.13 16.48 -8.12
C ALA A 122 -2.25 17.51 -8.87
N LYS A 123 -1.12 17.91 -8.28
CA LYS A 123 -0.14 18.82 -8.88
C LYS A 123 1.01 18.08 -9.57
N SER A 124 0.89 16.76 -9.73
CA SER A 124 1.93 15.94 -10.36
C SER A 124 2.25 16.42 -11.78
N ASN A 125 3.53 16.45 -12.11
CA ASN A 125 4.00 16.61 -13.47
C ASN A 125 3.67 15.37 -14.31
N ARG A 126 3.98 15.39 -15.61
CA ARG A 126 3.73 14.26 -16.50
C ARG A 126 4.48 13.01 -16.02
N ASN A 127 3.74 11.95 -15.71
CA ASN A 127 4.28 10.67 -15.25
C ASN A 127 4.32 9.66 -16.40
N ILE A 128 5.24 8.70 -16.31
CA ILE A 128 5.16 7.46 -17.10
C ILE A 128 4.06 6.57 -16.50
N GLN A 129 4.01 6.50 -15.17
CA GLN A 129 3.05 5.74 -14.37
C GLN A 129 1.84 6.60 -13.97
N SER A 130 1.23 7.30 -14.94
CA SER A 130 0.08 8.18 -14.67
C SER A 130 -1.14 7.40 -14.18
N ASP A 131 -1.27 6.15 -14.61
CA ASP A 131 -2.38 5.27 -14.24
C ASP A 131 -2.39 4.90 -12.75
N ILE A 132 -1.27 5.01 -12.05
CA ILE A 132 -1.22 4.88 -10.58
C ILE A 132 -2.03 5.99 -9.93
N LEU A 133 -1.84 7.23 -10.38
CA LEU A 133 -2.59 8.36 -9.82
C LEU A 133 -4.07 8.23 -10.16
N ASP A 134 -4.41 7.86 -11.41
CA ASP A 134 -5.78 7.61 -11.82
C ASP A 134 -6.45 6.56 -10.90
N LEU A 135 -5.78 5.43 -10.67
CA LEU A 135 -6.23 4.36 -9.77
C LEU A 135 -6.48 4.87 -8.33
N MET A 136 -5.62 5.75 -7.81
CA MET A 136 -5.77 6.33 -6.48
C MET A 136 -6.95 7.32 -6.42
N PHE A 137 -7.06 8.22 -7.40
CA PHE A 137 -8.15 9.19 -7.46
C PHE A 137 -9.53 8.53 -7.67
N ASP A 138 -9.54 7.40 -8.40
CA ASP A 138 -10.75 6.65 -8.73
C ASP A 138 -11.18 5.65 -7.66
N VAL A 139 -10.47 5.54 -6.52
CA VAL A 139 -10.92 4.68 -5.41
C VAL A 139 -12.37 5.05 -5.05
N ASP A 140 -13.29 4.10 -5.14
CA ASP A 140 -14.70 4.35 -4.90
C ASP A 140 -15.35 3.18 -4.15
N ARG A 141 -16.67 3.27 -3.93
CA ARG A 141 -17.46 2.19 -3.29
C ARG A 141 -17.29 0.83 -3.99
N ARG A 142 -17.06 0.82 -5.32
CA ARG A 142 -16.84 -0.41 -6.09
C ARG A 142 -15.44 -0.96 -5.85
N SER A 143 -14.42 -0.11 -5.69
CA SER A 143 -13.07 -0.52 -5.28
C SER A 143 -13.10 -1.23 -3.93
N TYR A 144 -13.82 -0.66 -2.94
CA TYR A 144 -14.03 -1.31 -1.63
C TYR A 144 -14.69 -2.69 -1.73
N TYR A 145 -15.77 -2.77 -2.51
CA TYR A 145 -16.48 -4.03 -2.71
C TYR A 145 -15.60 -5.10 -3.38
N ARG A 146 -14.79 -4.69 -4.37
CA ARG A 146 -13.85 -5.58 -5.05
C ARG A 146 -12.84 -6.15 -4.06
N LEU A 147 -12.18 -5.28 -3.29
CA LEU A 147 -11.19 -5.69 -2.29
C LEU A 147 -11.77 -6.67 -1.27
N PHE A 148 -12.86 -6.31 -0.59
CA PHE A 148 -13.44 -7.17 0.44
C PHE A 148 -13.92 -8.52 -0.12
N ARG A 149 -14.42 -8.53 -1.36
CA ARG A 149 -14.80 -9.78 -2.03
C ARG A 149 -13.59 -10.65 -2.31
N ASP A 150 -12.49 -10.07 -2.78
CA ASP A 150 -11.30 -10.83 -3.15
C ASP A 150 -10.53 -11.29 -1.90
N GLN A 151 -10.50 -10.49 -0.82
CA GLN A 151 -10.04 -10.90 0.51
C GLN A 151 -10.87 -12.06 1.07
N ALA A 152 -12.22 -11.99 0.98
CA ALA A 152 -13.09 -13.08 1.43
C ALA A 152 -12.87 -14.37 0.62
N ARG A 153 -12.56 -14.26 -0.68
CA ARG A 153 -12.22 -15.41 -1.54
C ARG A 153 -10.87 -16.02 -1.20
N LEU A 154 -9.86 -15.20 -0.92
CA LEU A 154 -8.55 -15.68 -0.48
C LEU A 154 -8.67 -16.40 0.85
N HIS A 155 -9.36 -15.79 1.82
CA HIS A 155 -9.64 -16.40 3.12
C HIS A 155 -10.34 -17.76 2.97
N LYS A 156 -11.36 -17.85 2.10
CA LYS A 156 -12.03 -19.11 1.78
C LYS A 156 -11.07 -20.18 1.23
N ARG A 157 -10.17 -19.83 0.31
CA ARG A 157 -9.20 -20.78 -0.26
C ARG A 157 -8.23 -21.30 0.79
N PHE A 158 -7.70 -20.43 1.66
CA PHE A 158 -6.82 -20.82 2.76
C PHE A 158 -7.54 -21.67 3.82
N GLN A 159 -8.80 -21.38 4.13
CA GLN A 159 -9.59 -22.18 5.08
C GLN A 159 -10.06 -23.52 4.50
N GLN A 160 -10.37 -23.59 3.20
CA GLN A 160 -10.73 -24.85 2.54
C GLN A 160 -9.56 -25.85 2.52
N SER A 161 -8.31 -25.38 2.45
CA SER A 161 -7.14 -26.25 2.67
C SER A 161 -7.04 -26.83 4.08
N GLU A 162 -7.70 -26.23 5.07
CA GLU A 162 -7.69 -26.66 6.47
C GLU A 162 -8.90 -27.53 6.87
N HIS A 163 -9.85 -27.82 5.97
CA HIS A 163 -10.98 -28.75 6.19
C HIS A 163 -11.93 -28.41 7.37
N ILE A 164 -12.03 -27.15 7.77
CA ILE A 164 -12.92 -26.76 8.87
C ILE A 164 -13.62 -25.45 8.48
N LEU A 165 -14.97 -25.47 8.44
CA LEU A 165 -15.94 -24.35 8.42
C LEU A 165 -16.78 -24.13 7.13
N PRO A 166 -18.00 -23.55 7.30
CA PRO A 166 -19.07 -23.60 6.32
C PRO A 166 -18.88 -22.62 5.16
N ASP A 167 -19.64 -22.85 4.09
CA ASP A 167 -19.65 -22.08 2.86
C ASP A 167 -19.92 -20.59 3.15
N CYS A 168 -18.89 -19.75 3.13
CA CYS A 168 -19.07 -18.31 3.23
C CYS A 168 -19.61 -17.76 1.90
N ASP A 169 -20.74 -17.03 1.94
CA ASP A 169 -21.14 -16.18 0.82
C ASP A 169 -20.22 -14.95 0.79
N CYS A 170 -19.08 -15.07 0.10
CA CYS A 170 -18.11 -13.98 -0.07
C CYS A 170 -18.75 -12.69 -0.61
N LYS A 171 -19.86 -12.81 -1.36
CA LYS A 171 -20.58 -11.67 -1.96
C LYS A 171 -21.40 -10.92 -0.91
N GLU A 172 -21.99 -11.64 0.05
CA GLU A 172 -22.72 -11.06 1.17
C GLU A 172 -21.76 -10.50 2.22
N THR A 173 -20.70 -11.24 2.58
CA THR A 173 -19.65 -10.74 3.49
C THR A 173 -19.03 -9.45 2.98
N ALA A 174 -18.68 -9.37 1.70
CA ALA A 174 -18.14 -8.15 1.11
C ALA A 174 -19.16 -7.00 1.10
N ARG A 175 -20.44 -7.28 0.83
CA ARG A 175 -21.51 -6.26 0.89
C ARG A 175 -21.67 -5.72 2.30
N ASN A 176 -21.76 -6.60 3.31
CA ASN A 176 -21.89 -6.21 4.70
C ASN A 176 -20.68 -5.40 5.18
N ALA A 177 -19.46 -5.77 4.77
CA ALA A 177 -18.26 -5.00 5.04
C ALA A 177 -18.34 -3.59 4.44
N VAL A 178 -18.69 -3.45 3.15
CA VAL A 178 -18.89 -2.15 2.50
C VAL A 178 -19.98 -1.33 3.20
N ASP A 179 -21.12 -1.94 3.53
CA ASP A 179 -22.26 -1.25 4.14
C ASP A 179 -22.00 -0.84 5.61
N SER A 180 -21.04 -1.49 6.26
CA SER A 180 -20.54 -1.11 7.58
C SER A 180 -19.62 0.11 7.54
N VAL A 181 -19.03 0.42 6.38
CA VAL A 181 -18.24 1.65 6.18
C VAL A 181 -19.19 2.84 6.14
N VAL A 182 -19.34 3.52 7.28
CA VAL A 182 -20.20 4.70 7.45
C VAL A 182 -19.93 5.77 6.39
N GLU A 183 -18.68 5.88 5.94
CA GLU A 183 -18.25 6.89 4.96
C GLU A 183 -18.67 6.62 3.51
N LEU A 184 -19.20 5.43 3.21
CA LEU A 184 -19.72 5.07 1.87
C LEU A 184 -21.24 5.23 1.75
N LYS A 185 -21.90 5.69 2.82
CA LYS A 185 -23.35 6.00 2.86
C LYS A 185 -23.60 7.44 2.45
#